data_AF-A0A380SYR7-F1
#
_entry.id   AF-A0A380SYR7-F1
#
_cell.length_a   1.000
_cell.length_b   1.000
_cell.length_c   1.000
_cell.angle_alpha   90.00
_cell.angle_beta   90.00
_cell.angle_gamma   90.00
#
_symmetry.space_group_name_H-M   'P 1'
#
loop_
_entity.id
_entity.type
_entity.pdbx_description
1 polymer ?
#
loop_
_entity_poly.entity_id
_entity_poly.type
_entity_poly.pdbx_seq_one_letter_code
_entity_poly.pdbx_strand_id
1 'polypeptide(L)'
;MAIDSIAGLAPRQIHALHQGADSAPVSLQDRLLQAFAESAQASDLHVAGIEQLLQRPDITSPQVLAQLQEQTGQYNVDINLLNTLVRKVVGTAETLLRQS
;
A
#
# COMPACT_ATOMS: atom_id res chain seq x y z
N MET A 1 32.93 23.08 32.42
CA MET A 1 33.28 22.27 31.24
C MET A 1 32.10 21.37 30.95
N ALA A 2 31.54 21.54 29.76
CA ALA A 2 30.37 20.83 29.26
C ALA A 2 30.71 19.39 28.87
N ILE A 3 29.75 18.49 29.02
CA ILE A 3 29.36 17.58 27.93
C ILE A 3 27.90 17.17 28.16
N ASP A 4 27.04 17.86 27.43
CA ASP A 4 25.62 17.63 27.25
C ASP A 4 25.34 16.38 26.39
N SER A 5 24.20 15.76 26.68
CA SER A 5 23.25 15.18 25.71
C SER A 5 23.68 13.99 24.85
N ILE A 6 23.33 12.78 25.32
CA ILE A 6 22.98 11.62 24.46
C ILE A 6 21.46 11.66 24.19
N ALA A 7 20.94 12.84 23.85
CA ALA A 7 19.56 13.05 23.44
C ALA A 7 19.61 13.46 21.96
N GLY A 8 19.39 12.53 21.04
CA GLY A 8 19.41 12.87 19.61
C GLY A 8 19.45 11.72 18.61
N LEU A 9 19.23 10.47 19.01
CA LEU A 9 19.00 9.40 18.03
C LEU A 9 17.55 9.47 17.56
N ALA A 10 17.27 10.43 16.68
CA ALA A 10 16.08 10.39 15.85
C ALA A 10 16.05 9.03 15.10
N PRO A 11 14.91 8.31 15.06
CA PRO A 11 14.81 7.12 14.26
C PRO A 11 14.96 7.53 12.79
N ARG A 12 16.13 7.26 12.20
CA ARG A 12 16.33 7.33 10.76
C ARG A 12 15.34 6.37 10.11
N GLN A 13 14.29 6.90 9.50
CA GLN A 13 13.48 6.15 8.55
C GLN A 13 14.38 5.82 7.35
N ILE A 14 14.98 4.64 7.39
CA ILE A 14 15.70 4.10 6.25
C ILE A 14 14.64 3.77 5.19
N HIS A 15 14.44 4.70 4.25
CA HIS A 15 13.77 4.39 3.00
C HIS A 15 14.71 3.49 2.21
N ALA A 16 14.51 2.17 2.36
CA ALA A 16 15.17 1.21 1.50
C ALA A 16 14.69 1.46 0.07
N LEU A 17 15.54 2.06 -0.77
CA LEU A 17 15.36 2.07 -2.21
C LEU A 17 15.63 0.64 -2.70
N HIS A 18 14.67 -0.26 -2.49
CA HIS A 18 14.66 -1.53 -3.16
C HIS A 18 14.20 -1.28 -4.60
N GLN A 19 15.13 -0.84 -5.45
CA GLN A 19 15.00 -1.12 -6.88
C GLN A 19 15.19 -2.62 -6.99
N GLY A 20 14.07 -3.35 -6.95
CA GLY A 20 14.06 -4.79 -7.22
C GLY A 20 14.81 -5.02 -8.52
N ALA A 21 15.68 -6.02 -8.52
CA ALA A 21 16.37 -6.44 -9.74
C ALA A 21 15.30 -6.83 -10.77
N ASP A 22 15.03 -5.92 -11.71
CA ASP A 22 14.06 -6.07 -12.79
C ASP A 22 14.45 -7.26 -13.67
N SER A 23 14.00 -8.44 -13.28
CA SER A 23 13.76 -9.52 -14.24
C SER A 23 12.53 -9.09 -15.02
N ALA A 24 12.73 -8.40 -16.15
CA ALA A 24 11.63 -7.92 -16.98
C ALA A 24 10.61 -9.05 -17.19
N PRO A 25 9.30 -8.83 -16.93
CA PRO A 25 8.31 -9.89 -16.98
C PRO A 25 8.34 -10.53 -18.38
N VAL A 26 8.65 -11.82 -18.42
CA VAL A 26 8.90 -12.57 -19.66
C VAL A 26 7.57 -12.84 -20.40
N SER A 27 6.44 -12.70 -19.71
CA SER A 27 5.09 -12.84 -20.25
C SER A 27 4.08 -11.85 -19.63
N LEU A 28 2.92 -11.70 -20.28
CA LEU A 28 1.78 -10.94 -19.74
C LEU A 28 1.28 -11.53 -18.42
N GLN A 29 1.30 -12.87 -18.30
CA GLN A 29 0.90 -13.56 -17.09
C GLN A 29 1.83 -13.21 -15.92
N ASP A 30 3.14 -13.21 -16.14
CA ASP A 30 4.11 -12.82 -15.11
C ASP A 30 3.92 -11.38 -14.68
N ARG A 31 3.66 -10.48 -15.64
CA ARG A 31 3.36 -9.07 -15.35
C ARG A 31 2.10 -8.90 -14.52
N LEU A 32 1.05 -9.68 -14.80
CA LEU A 32 -0.19 -9.68 -14.02
C LEU A 32 0.01 -10.23 -12.62
N LEU A 33 0.75 -11.33 -12.48
CA LEU A 33 1.05 -11.94 -11.19
C LEU A 33 1.87 -10.98 -10.31
N GLN A 34 2.87 -10.33 -10.89
CA GLN A 34 3.68 -9.33 -10.21
C GLN A 34 2.84 -8.13 -9.78
N ALA A 35 2.06 -7.54 -10.68
CA ALA A 35 1.20 -6.39 -10.36
C ALA A 35 0.16 -6.72 -9.28
N PHE A 36 -0.39 -7.94 -9.29
CA PHE A 36 -1.29 -8.41 -8.25
C PHE A 36 -0.58 -8.55 -6.90
N ALA A 37 0.59 -9.18 -6.87
CA ALA A 37 1.37 -9.36 -5.65
C ALA A 37 1.79 -8.01 -5.04
N GLU A 38 2.25 -7.06 -5.87
CA GLU A 38 2.57 -5.70 -5.47
C GLU A 38 1.34 -4.98 -4.90
N SER A 39 0.18 -5.08 -5.57
CA SER A 39 -1.05 -4.46 -5.10
C SER A 39 -1.56 -5.07 -3.79
N ALA A 40 -1.43 -6.38 -3.61
CA ALA A 40 -1.81 -7.07 -2.38
C ALA A 40 -0.91 -6.65 -1.21
N GLN A 41 0.41 -6.67 -1.43
CA GLN A 41 1.38 -6.22 -0.43
C GLN A 41 1.18 -4.74 -0.06
N ALA A 42 0.97 -3.86 -1.05
CA ALA A 42 0.69 -2.46 -0.79
C ALA A 42 -0.58 -2.27 0.04
N SER A 43 -1.62 -3.06 -0.21
CA SER A 43 -2.88 -3.02 0.56
C SER A 43 -2.65 -3.46 2.02
N ASP A 44 -1.92 -4.54 2.24
CA ASP A 44 -1.59 -5.04 3.58
C ASP A 44 -0.76 -4.02 4.38
N LEU A 45 0.24 -3.42 3.74
CA LEU A 45 1.06 -2.36 4.36
C LEU A 45 0.23 -1.12 4.70
N HIS A 46 -0.75 -0.77 3.85
CA HIS A 46 -1.62 0.38 4.10
C HIS A 46 -2.55 0.12 5.30
N VAL A 47 -3.14 -1.07 5.38
CA VAL A 47 -3.94 -1.49 6.55
C VAL A 47 -3.09 -1.48 7.83
N ALA A 48 -1.88 -2.03 7.78
CA ALA A 48 -0.96 -1.99 8.91
C ALA A 48 -0.64 -0.55 9.36
N GLY A 49 -0.48 0.38 8.41
CA GLY A 49 -0.31 1.81 8.72
C GLY A 49 -1.52 2.43 9.43
N ILE A 50 -2.73 2.12 8.97
CA ILE A 50 -3.98 2.54 9.63
C ILE A 50 -4.08 1.96 11.05
N GLU A 51 -3.78 0.68 11.22
CA GLU A 51 -3.77 0.02 12.53
C GLU A 51 -2.75 0.64 13.49
N GLN A 52 -1.56 1.01 12.99
CA GLN A 52 -0.56 1.72 13.78
C GLN A 52 -1.05 3.10 14.24
N LEU A 53 -1.75 3.84 13.38
CA LEU A 53 -2.37 5.11 13.77
C LEU A 53 -3.41 4.91 14.87
N LEU A 54 -4.26 3.88 14.77
CA LEU A 54 -5.28 3.56 15.77
C LEU A 54 -4.68 3.22 17.15
N GLN A 55 -3.46 2.67 17.17
CA GLN A 55 -2.76 2.32 18.41
C GLN A 55 -2.02 3.50 19.05
N ARG A 56 -1.96 4.66 18.38
CA ARG A 56 -1.28 5.82 18.94
C ARG A 56 -1.98 6.32 20.21
N PRO A 57 -1.22 6.70 21.25
CA PRO A 57 -1.78 7.24 22.49
C PRO A 57 -2.47 8.60 22.29
N ASP A 58 -2.12 9.33 21.23
CA ASP A 58 -2.70 10.63 20.86
C ASP A 58 -3.77 10.54 19.75
N ILE A 59 -4.41 9.37 19.60
CA ILE A 59 -5.47 9.13 18.60
C ILE A 59 -6.66 10.09 18.71
N THR A 60 -6.89 10.69 19.87
CA THR A 60 -7.96 11.68 20.08
C THR A 60 -7.60 13.07 19.57
N SER A 61 -6.34 13.29 19.14
CA SER A 61 -5.93 14.57 18.58
C SER A 61 -6.57 14.78 17.19
N PRO A 62 -7.10 15.98 16.89
CA PRO A 62 -7.71 16.27 15.58
C PRO A 62 -6.78 16.00 14.40
N GLN A 63 -5.47 16.23 14.59
CA GLN A 63 -4.46 16.02 13.57
C GLN A 63 -4.29 14.53 13.23
N VAL A 64 -4.23 13.66 14.24
CA VAL A 64 -4.12 12.21 14.02
C VAL A 64 -5.42 11.65 13.43
N LEU A 65 -6.58 12.16 13.85
CA LEU A 65 -7.86 11.78 13.27
C LEU A 65 -7.99 12.19 11.80
N ALA A 66 -7.53 13.38 11.42
CA ALA A 66 -7.52 13.82 10.03
C ALA A 66 -6.61 12.92 9.17
N GLN A 67 -5.42 12.58 9.68
CA GLN A 67 -4.50 11.65 9.00
C GLN A 67 -5.12 10.25 8.87
N LEU A 68 -5.74 9.74 9.93
CA LEU A 68 -6.43 8.45 9.92
C LEU A 68 -7.55 8.43 8.88
N GLN A 69 -8.34 9.49 8.79
CA GLN A 69 -9.42 9.63 7.83
C GLN A 69 -8.90 9.66 6.40
N GLU A 70 -7.81 10.39 6.13
CA GLU A 70 -7.17 10.44 4.82
C GLU A 70 -6.68 9.05 4.40
N GLN A 71 -5.92 8.36 5.25
CA GLN A 71 -5.39 7.02 4.94
C GLN A 71 -6.51 6.00 4.74
N THR A 72 -7.52 6.01 5.60
CA THR A 72 -8.69 5.13 5.48
C THR A 72 -9.47 5.40 4.19
N GLY A 73 -9.65 6.67 3.84
CA GLY A 73 -10.32 7.07 2.60
C GLY A 73 -9.55 6.64 1.36
N GLN A 74 -8.24 6.84 1.35
CA GLN A 74 -7.37 6.43 0.25
C GLN A 74 -7.38 4.91 0.06
N TYR A 75 -7.22 4.14 1.15
CA TYR A 75 -7.33 2.67 1.10
C TYR A 75 -8.66 2.21 0.50
N ASN A 76 -9.78 2.84 0.88
CA ASN A 76 -11.09 2.50 0.34
C ASN A 76 -11.19 2.74 -1.17
N VAL A 77 -10.64 3.86 -1.67
CA VAL A 77 -10.59 4.16 -3.10
C VAL A 77 -9.75 3.13 -3.84
N ASP A 78 -8.55 2.83 -3.35
CA ASP A 78 -7.59 1.95 -4.01
C ASP A 78 -8.14 0.52 -4.16
N ILE A 79 -8.66 -0.06 -3.07
CA ILE A 79 -9.23 -1.42 -3.08
C ILE A 79 -10.48 -1.50 -3.97
N ASN A 80 -11.36 -0.49 -3.93
CA ASN A 80 -12.56 -0.50 -4.76
C ASN A 80 -12.24 -0.37 -6.25
N LEU A 81 -11.24 0.45 -6.59
CA LEU A 81 -10.78 0.57 -7.97
C LEU A 81 -10.18 -0.74 -8.45
N LEU A 82 -9.30 -1.37 -7.66
CA LEU A 82 -8.74 -2.68 -7.98
C LEU A 82 -9.84 -3.72 -8.24
N ASN A 83 -10.78 -3.87 -7.30
CA ASN A 83 -11.91 -4.80 -7.43
C ASN A 83 -12.75 -4.54 -8.68
N THR A 84 -13.00 -3.27 -8.97
CA THR A 84 -13.77 -2.86 -10.16
C THR A 84 -13.03 -3.22 -11.45
N LEU A 85 -11.73 -2.97 -11.53
CA LEU A 85 -10.91 -3.29 -12.69
C LEU A 85 -10.82 -4.80 -12.91
N VAL A 86 -10.55 -5.57 -11.85
CA VAL A 86 -10.52 -7.04 -11.90
C VAL A 86 -11.85 -7.58 -12.42
N ARG A 87 -12.98 -7.12 -11.87
CA ARG A 87 -14.31 -7.56 -12.31
C ARG A 87 -14.59 -7.24 -13.78
N LYS A 88 -14.19 -6.07 -14.25
CA LYS A 88 -14.34 -5.67 -15.67
C LYS A 88 -13.50 -6.56 -16.58
N VAL A 89 -12.24 -6.80 -16.24
CA VAL A 89 -11.33 -7.64 -17.03
C VAL A 89 -11.86 -9.07 -17.14
N VAL A 90 -12.25 -9.68 -16.01
CA VAL A 90 -12.83 -11.03 -15.99
C VAL A 90 -14.12 -11.08 -16.82
N GLY A 91 -15.03 -10.12 -16.65
CA GLY A 91 -16.27 -10.06 -17.42
C GLY A 91 -16.05 -9.91 -18.93
N THR A 92 -15.03 -9.14 -19.35
CA THR A 92 -14.63 -9.06 -20.76
C THR A 92 -14.09 -10.39 -21.27
N ALA A 93 -13.20 -11.06 -20.51
CA ALA A 93 -12.66 -12.36 -20.89
C ALA A 93 -13.78 -13.42 -21.03
N GLU A 94 -14.71 -13.49 -20.07
CA GLU A 94 -15.87 -14.38 -20.12
C GLU A 94 -16.76 -14.11 -21.34
N THR A 95 -16.96 -12.83 -21.68
CA THR A 95 -17.75 -12.44 -22.85
C THR A 95 -17.10 -12.93 -24.14
N LEU A 96 -15.78 -12.72 -24.29
CA LEU A 96 -15.05 -13.15 -25.47
C LEU A 96 -15.04 -14.68 -25.62
N LEU A 97 -14.84 -15.41 -24.51
CA LEU A 97 -14.84 -16.88 -24.50
C LEU A 97 -16.22 -17.49 -24.78
N ARG A 98 -17.31 -16.76 -24.52
CA ARG A 98 -18.67 -17.21 -24.84
C ARG A 98 -19.06 -16.93 -26.28
N GLN A 99 -18.42 -15.95 -26.91
CA GLN A 99 -18.65 -15.54 -28.30
C GLN A 99 -17.75 -16.29 -29.30
N SER A 100 -16.70 -16.96 -28.83
CA SER A 100 -15.87 -17.91 -29.59
C SER A 100 -16.49 -19.30 -29.66
#